data_AF-A0AA44SJ21-F1
#
_entry.id   AF-A0AA44SJ21-F1
#
_cell.length_a   1.000
_cell.length_b   1.000
_cell.length_c   1.000
_cell.angle_alpha   90.00
_cell.angle_beta   90.00
_cell.angle_gamma   90.00
#
_symmetry.space_group_name_H-M   'P 1'
#
loop_
_entity.id
_entity.type
_entity.pdbx_description
1 polymer ?
#
loop_
_entity_poly.entity_id
_entity_poly.type
_entity_poly.pdbx_seq_one_letter_code
_entity_poly.pdbx_strand_id
1 'polypeptide(L)' 'MPFDGIAHNALVDARHQAKYVSAIWQKLIPTTSNS' A
#
# COMPACT_ATOMS: atom_id res chain seq x y z
N MET A 1 4.37 -6.37 -1.17
CA MET A 1 5.56 -5.51 -1.10
C MET A 1 6.37 -5.97 0.10
N PRO A 2 7.67 -6.32 -0.05
CA PRO A 2 8.52 -6.62 1.10
C PRO A 2 8.80 -5.34 1.91
N PHE A 3 8.90 -5.49 3.24
CA PHE A 3 9.17 -4.40 4.16
C PHE A 3 10.68 -4.30 4.42
N ASP A 4 11.30 -3.26 3.88
CA ASP A 4 12.74 -2.97 4.06
C ASP A 4 12.99 -1.94 5.17
N GLY A 5 11.98 -1.66 6.02
CA GLY A 5 12.08 -0.65 7.06
C GLY A 5 12.90 -1.15 8.25
N ILE A 6 13.79 -0.30 8.78
CA ILE A 6 14.31 -0.49 10.14
C ILE A 6 13.14 -0.26 11.08
N ALA A 7 12.70 -1.31 11.79
CA ALA A 7 11.75 -1.18 12.89
C ALA A 7 12.26 -0.05 13.79
N HIS A 8 11.38 0.87 14.21
CA HIS A 8 11.66 2.12 14.96
C HIS A 8 11.70 3.44 14.14
N ASN A 9 11.33 3.45 12.85
CA ASN A 9 11.04 4.72 12.15
C ASN A 9 9.56 4.81 11.75
N ALA A 10 8.77 5.47 12.60
CA ALA A 10 7.32 5.65 12.40
C ALA A 10 6.95 6.29 11.05
N LEU A 11 7.82 7.12 10.47
CA LEU A 11 7.59 7.75 9.17
C LEU A 11 7.77 6.75 8.01
N VAL A 12 8.76 5.86 8.13
CA VAL A 12 8.96 4.78 7.15
C VAL A 12 7.81 3.77 7.25
N ASP A 13 7.40 3.43 8.47
CA ASP A 13 6.27 2.55 8.73
C ASP A 13 4.97 3.13 8.15
N ALA A 14 4.67 4.40 8.43
CA ALA A 14 3.47 5.07 7.89
C ALA A 14 3.44 5.06 6.36
N ARG A 15 4.58 5.30 5.71
CA ARG A 15 4.68 5.25 4.25
C ARG A 15 4.46 3.84 3.71
N HIS A 16 4.98 2.83 4.40
CA HIS A 16 4.78 1.44 4.01
C HIS A 16 3.32 1.02 4.17
N GLN A 17 2.69 1.38 5.29
CA GLN A 17 1.28 1.11 5.55
C GLN A 17 0.38 1.76 4.48
N ALA A 18 0.64 3.03 4.12
CA ALA A 18 -0.09 3.71 3.06
C ALA A 18 -0.01 2.94 1.72
N LYS A 19 1.19 2.47 1.33
CA LYS A 19 1.37 1.66 0.11
C LYS A 19 0.61 0.34 0.16
N TYR A 20 0.61 -0.32 1.32
CA TYR A 20 -0.09 -1.60 1.50
C TYR A 20 -1.61 -1.42 1.36
N VAL A 21 -2.18 -0.39 2.02
CA VAL A 21 -3.60 -0.04 1.92
C VAL A 21 -3.98 0.33 0.48
N SER A 22 -3.18 1.15 -0.20
CA SER A 22 -3.44 1.50 -1.61
C SER A 22 -3.46 0.27 -2.53
N ALA A 23 -2.55 -0.68 -2.33
CA ALA A 23 -2.52 -1.91 -3.12
C ALA A 23 -3.74 -2.81 -2.89
N ILE A 24 -4.25 -2.87 -1.65
CA ILE A 24 -5.52 -3.55 -1.36
C ILE A 24 -6.66 -2.87 -2.09
N TRP A 25 -6.75 -1.54 -1.97
CA TRP A 25 -7.84 -0.76 -2.55
C TRP A 25 -7.90 -0.89 -4.08
N GLN A 26 -6.76 -0.84 -4.76
CA GLN A 26 -6.65 -1.07 -6.21
C GLN A 26 -7.13 -2.46 -6.66
N LYS A 27 -7.02 -3.48 -5.79
CA LYS A 27 -7.53 -4.83 -6.08
C LYS A 27 -9.02 -4.97 -5.82
N LEU A 28 -9.54 -4.25 -4.83
CA LEU A 28 -10.95 -4.31 -4.43
C LEU A 28 -11.86 -3.53 -5.36
N ILE A 29 -11.34 -2.47 -5.99
CA ILE A 29 -12.08 -1.70 -6.97
C ILE A 29 -11.68 -2.21 -8.35
N PRO A 30 -12.55 -2.96 -9.05
CA PRO A 30 -12.32 -3.27 -10.44
C PRO A 30 -12.10 -1.94 -11.15
N THR A 31 -11.04 -1.82 -11.94
CA THR A 31 -10.94 -0.76 -12.92
C THR A 31 -12.00 -1.05 -13.96
N THR A 32 -13.26 -0.71 -13.67
CA THR A 32 -14.41 -0.85 -14.56
C THR A 32 -14.26 0.18 -15.67
N SER A 33 -13.28 -0.02 -16.55
CA SER A 33 -13.23 0.60 -17.85
C SER A 33 -13.94 -0.37 -18.78
N ASN A 34 -15.27 -0.44 -18.67
CA ASN A 34 -16.10 -1.07 -19.68
C ASN A 34 -15.92 -0.24 -20.97
N SER A 35 -15.26 -0.83 -21.97
CA SER A 35 -15.26 -0.35 -23.36
C SER A 35 -16.28 -1.14 -24.16
#